data_AF-A0A957YTX9-F1
#
_entry.id   AF-A0A957YTX9-F1
#
_cell.length_a   1.000
_cell.length_b   1.000
_cell.length_c   1.000
_cell.angle_alpha   90.00
_cell.angle_beta   90.00
_cell.angle_gamma   90.00
#
_symmetry.space_group_name_H-M   'P 1'
#
loop_
_entity.id
_entity.type
_entity.pdbx_description
1 polymer ?
#
loop_
_entity_poly.entity_id
_entity_poly.type
_entity_poly.pdbx_seq_one_letter_code
_entity_poly.pdbx_strand_id
1 'polypeptide(L)' 'MAFTAVGLDLDGIILKINLIKYRAMLSLFAAYPDQQPNINDDSLAHDDIPRREKLRTILRDLLQTPPTAAILTH' A
#
# COMPACT_ATOMS: atom_id res chain seq x y z
N MET A 1 39.63 6.98 10.66
CA MET A 1 38.69 6.01 11.28
C MET A 1 37.66 5.63 10.23
N ALA A 2 37.53 4.35 9.90
CA ALA A 2 36.53 3.87 8.94
C ALA A 2 35.30 3.39 9.70
N PHE A 3 34.12 3.89 9.33
CA PHE A 3 32.84 3.42 9.88
C PHE A 3 32.40 2.17 9.12
N THR A 4 32.13 1.10 9.85
CA THR A 4 31.52 -0.11 9.29
C THR A 4 30.01 0.10 9.26
N ALA A 5 29.43 0.17 8.06
CA ALA A 5 27.99 0.14 7.88
C ALA A 5 27.52 -1.32 7.81
N VAL A 6 26.58 -1.69 8.68
CA VAL A 6 25.89 -2.99 8.62
C VAL A 6 24.57 -2.76 7.89
N GLY A 7 24.46 -3.26 6.67
CA GLY A 7 23.19 -3.34 5.94
C GLY A 7 22.43 -4.58 6.42
N LEU A 8 21.35 -4.36 7.17
CA LEU A 8 20.42 -5.42 7.52
C LEU A 8 19.45 -5.61 6.36
N ASP A 9 19.62 -6.71 5.63
CA ASP A 9 18.62 -7.17 4.69
C ASP A 9 17.51 -7.91 5.46
N LEU A 10 16.30 -7.37 5.35
CA LEU A 10 15.13 -7.84 6.07
C LEU A 10 14.20 -8.66 5.16
N ASP A 11 14.61 -9.09 3.97
CA ASP A 11 13.73 -9.68 2.95
C ASP A 11 12.69 -10.70 3.48
N GLY A 12 13.05 -11.61 4.39
CA GLY A 12 12.10 -12.55 5.02
C GLY A 12 11.08 -11.92 5.99
N ILE A 13 11.45 -10.83 6.66
CA ILE A 13 10.58 -10.00 7.51
C ILE A 13 9.78 -9.01 6.64
N ILE A 14 10.39 -8.46 5.59
CA ILE A 14 9.78 -7.59 4.58
C ILE A 14 8.65 -8.35 3.88
N LEU A 15 8.85 -9.61 3.49
CA LEU A 15 7.81 -10.44 2.86
C LEU A 15 6.56 -10.60 3.75
N LYS A 16 6.74 -10.84 5.07
CA LYS A 16 5.61 -10.91 6.02
C LYS A 16 4.95 -9.56 6.23
N ILE A 17 5.74 -8.49 6.34
CA ILE A 17 5.22 -7.12 6.49
C ILE A 17 4.45 -6.71 5.23
N ASN A 18 4.94 -7.04 4.04
CA ASN A 18 4.28 -6.76 2.77
C ASN A 18 2.97 -7.52 2.65
N LEU A 19 2.90 -8.79 3.09
CA LEU A 19 1.64 -9.52 3.14
C LEU A 19 0.61 -8.91 4.12
N ILE A 20 1.06 -8.44 5.28
CA ILE A 20 0.17 -7.77 6.26
C ILE A 20 -0.30 -6.42 5.72
N LYS A 21 0.61 -5.61 5.17
CA LYS A 21 0.28 -4.33 4.52
C LYS A 21 -0.68 -4.53 3.35
N TYR A 22 -0.47 -5.57 2.56
CA TYR A 22 -1.33 -5.97 1.44
C TYR A 22 -2.74 -6.32 1.93
N ARG A 23 -2.86 -7.20 2.93
CA ARG A 23 -4.16 -7.56 3.52
C ARG A 23 -4.86 -6.36 4.15
N ALA A 24 -4.12 -5.50 4.83
CA ALA A 24 -4.65 -4.27 5.41
C ALA A 24 -5.17 -3.33 4.31
N MET A 25 -4.42 -3.16 3.21
CA MET A 25 -4.84 -2.34 2.06
C MET A 25 -6.14 -2.86 1.46
N LEU A 26 -6.25 -4.15 1.18
CA LEU A 26 -7.49 -4.73 0.65
C LEU A 26 -8.67 -4.60 1.62
N SER A 27 -8.41 -4.69 2.92
CA SER A 27 -9.47 -4.55 3.93
C SER A 27 -10.09 -3.14 3.95
N LEU A 28 -9.33 -2.09 3.60
CA LEU A 28 -9.84 -0.71 3.46
C LEU A 28 -10.87 -0.60 2.34
N PHE A 29 -10.83 -1.49 1.36
CA PHE A 29 -11.70 -1.50 0.18
C PHE A 29 -12.63 -2.71 0.13
N ALA A 30 -12.89 -3.35 1.29
CA ALA A 30 -13.77 -4.52 1.37
C ALA A 30 -15.19 -4.26 0.83
N ALA A 31 -15.65 -3.00 0.83
CA ALA A 31 -16.93 -2.60 0.25
C ALA A 31 -16.95 -2.57 -1.31
N TYR A 32 -15.81 -2.76 -1.97
CA TYR A 32 -15.65 -2.74 -3.43
C TYR A 32 -15.08 -4.08 -3.94
N PRO A 33 -15.81 -5.20 -3.79
CA PRO A 33 -15.31 -6.53 -4.16
C PRO A 33 -14.91 -6.62 -5.64
N ASP A 34 -15.66 -5.97 -6.53
CA ASP A 34 -15.41 -5.97 -7.98
C ASP A 34 -14.14 -5.21 -8.38
N GLN A 35 -13.63 -4.33 -7.51
CA GLN A 35 -12.45 -3.51 -7.74
C GLN A 35 -11.19 -4.07 -7.08
N GLN A 36 -11.30 -5.12 -6.26
CA GLN A 36 -10.15 -5.72 -5.61
C GLN A 36 -9.04 -6.18 -6.57
N PRO A 37 -9.33 -6.75 -7.76
CA PRO A 37 -8.29 -7.09 -8.72
C PRO A 37 -7.49 -5.85 -9.17
N ASN A 38 -8.18 -4.76 -9.49
CA ASN A 38 -7.54 -3.53 -9.95
C ASN A 38 -6.74 -2.84 -8.83
N ILE A 39 -7.26 -2.87 -7.60
CA ILE A 39 -6.56 -2.33 -6.42
C ILE A 39 -5.32 -3.16 -6.07
N ASN A 40 -5.40 -4.48 -6.25
CA ASN A 40 -4.24 -5.37 -6.10
C ASN A 40 -3.16 -5.03 -7.14
N ASP A 41 -3.54 -4.93 -8.40
CA ASP A 41 -2.60 -4.66 -9.50
C ASP A 41 -1.95 -3.27 -9.34
N ASP A 42 -2.72 -2.24 -8.98
CA ASP A 42 -2.18 -0.93 -8.65
C ASP A 42 -1.27 -0.96 -7.41
N SER A 43 -1.62 -1.79 -6.42
CA SER A 43 -0.80 -1.95 -5.22
C SER A 43 0.54 -2.60 -5.51
N LEU A 44 0.61 -3.52 -6.47
CA LEU A 44 1.84 -4.17 -6.90
C LEU A 44 2.67 -3.26 -7.82
N ALA A 45 2.01 -2.50 -8.71
CA ALA A 45 2.68 -1.59 -9.63
C ALA A 45 3.34 -0.39 -8.93
N HIS A 46 2.80 0.02 -7.78
CA HIS A 46 3.24 1.20 -7.03
C HIS A 46 3.70 0.85 -5.60
N ASP A 47 4.48 -0.21 -5.40
CA ASP A 47 4.90 -0.61 -4.03
C ASP A 47 5.80 0.45 -3.34
N ASP A 48 6.55 1.22 -4.13
CA ASP A 48 7.52 2.21 -3.63
C ASP A 48 6.95 3.61 -3.36
N ILE A 49 5.65 3.85 -3.57
CA ILE A 49 5.06 5.19 -3.32
C ILE A 49 4.52 5.34 -1.88
N PRO A 50 4.50 6.56 -1.32
CA PRO A 50 3.91 6.80 -0.01
C PRO A 50 2.44 6.37 0.06
N ARG A 51 2.05 5.71 1.16
CA ARG A 51 0.67 5.20 1.38
C ARG A 51 -0.42 6.22 1.06
N ARG A 52 -0.23 7.46 1.51
CA ARG A 52 -1.21 8.54 1.30
C ARG A 52 -1.41 8.85 -0.19
N GLU A 53 -0.35 8.79 -0.99
CA GLU A 53 -0.43 9.00 -2.43
C GLU A 53 -1.11 7.81 -3.10
N LYS A 54 -0.77 6.59 -2.68
CA LYS A 54 -1.41 5.34 -3.12
C LYS A 54 -2.93 5.34 -2.89
N LEU A 55 -3.36 5.71 -1.69
CA LEU A 55 -4.78 5.84 -1.36
C LEU A 55 -5.47 6.90 -2.22
N ARG A 56 -4.79 8.01 -2.54
CA ARG A 56 -5.32 9.06 -3.40
C ARG A 56 -5.55 8.55 -4.82
N THR A 57 -4.60 7.83 -5.40
CA THR A 57 -4.71 7.20 -6.72
C THR A 57 -5.86 6.20 -6.74
N ILE A 58 -5.91 5.28 -5.77
CA ILE A 58 -6.98 4.27 -5.71
C ILE A 58 -8.37 4.93 -5.57
N LEU A 59 -8.52 5.90 -4.66
CA LEU A 59 -9.81 6.55 -4.43
C LEU A 59 -10.26 7.36 -5.65
N ARG A 60 -9.35 8.13 -6.25
CA ARG A 60 -9.67 9.02 -7.36
C ARG A 60 -9.82 8.28 -8.69
N ASP A 61 -8.86 7.43 -9.02
CA ASP A 61 -8.69 6.92 -10.38
C ASP A 61 -9.38 5.56 -10.55
N LEU A 62 -9.40 4.72 -9.51
CA LEU A 62 -10.08 3.41 -9.55
C LEU A 62 -11.54 3.49 -9.06
N LEU A 63 -11.77 4.13 -7.91
CA LEU A 63 -13.09 4.14 -7.26
C LEU A 63 -13.93 5.38 -7.57
N GLN A 64 -13.37 6.35 -8.30
CA GLN A 64 -14.02 7.64 -8.62
C GLN A 64 -14.66 8.32 -7.41
N THR A 65 -14.12 8.06 -6.22
CA THR A 65 -14.65 8.51 -4.95
C THR A 65 -13.72 9.60 -4.40
N PRO A 66 -14.25 10.76 -3.99
CA PRO A 66 -13.40 11.81 -3.44
C PRO A 66 -12.68 11.32 -2.18
N PRO A 67 -11.34 11.42 -2.10
CA PRO A 67 -10.60 10.97 -0.94
C PRO A 67 -10.96 11.83 0.27
N THR A 68 -11.58 11.22 1.27
CA THR A 68 -11.95 11.90 2.52
C THR A 68 -10.78 11.88 3.49
N ALA A 69 -10.71 12.89 4.37
CA ALA A 69 -9.63 12.99 5.36
C ALA A 69 -9.54 11.74 6.26
N ALA A 70 -10.69 11.12 6.57
CA ALA A 70 -10.77 9.91 7.39
C ALA A 70 -9.97 8.73 6.80
N ILE A 71 -9.98 8.56 5.47
CA ILE A 71 -9.27 7.46 4.81
C ILE A 71 -7.77 7.79 4.65
N LEU A 72 -7.42 9.06 4.45
CA LEU A 72 -6.03 9.50 4.27
C LEU A 72 -5.21 9.56 5.56
N THR A 73 -5.84 9.42 6.73
CA THR A 73 -5.18 9.41 8.06
C THR A 73 -4.84 8.01 8.59
N HIS A 74 -5.16 6.93 7.86
CA HIS A 74 -4.77 5.53 8.16
C HIS A 74 -3.38 5.17 7.57
#